data_AF-A0A3D5DYU5-F1
#
_entry.id   AF-A0A3D5DYU5-F1
#
_cell.length_a   1.000
_cell.length_b   1.000
_cell.length_c   1.000
_cell.angle_alpha   90.00
_cell.angle_beta   90.00
_cell.angle_gamma   90.00
#
_symmetry.space_group_name_H-M   'P 1'
#
loop_
_entity.id
_entity.type
_entity.pdbx_description
1 polymer ?
#
loop_
_entity_poly.entity_id
_entity_poly.type
_entity_poly.pdbx_seq_one_letter_code
_entity_poly.pdbx_strand_id
1 'polypeptide(L)'
;MTGPTGPDSARAHVEQLLGQLPHQDAIRPDGAQVSFGTAWQIRVFALAVAAHQNGHYTWQEFQQALIAAIGDWERAGTGEPWRYYDRWLEALETLLLRTGTLTPAQVDERTGTVLTTPRDMSHQRARREPVTVDPARN
;
A
#
# COMPACT_ATOMS: atom_id res chain seq x y z
N MET A 1 -31.73 10.72 -1.68
CA MET A 1 -30.95 10.32 -2.87
C MET A 1 -29.61 9.78 -2.38
N THR A 2 -29.59 8.54 -1.91
CA THR A 2 -28.41 7.86 -1.33
C THR A 2 -28.17 6.63 -2.19
N GLY A 3 -27.13 6.68 -3.03
CA GLY A 3 -26.68 5.54 -3.83
C GLY A 3 -26.12 4.42 -2.94
N PRO A 4 -25.99 3.19 -3.47
CA PRO A 4 -25.61 2.04 -2.67
C PRO A 4 -24.17 2.22 -2.14
N THR A 5 -24.02 2.53 -0.85
CA THR A 5 -22.72 2.44 -0.16
C THR A 5 -22.54 0.99 0.30
N GLY A 6 -22.40 0.07 -0.65
CA GLY A 6 -22.20 -1.36 -0.40
C GLY A 6 -20.72 -1.75 -0.43
N PRO A 7 -20.35 -2.91 0.16
CA PRO A 7 -19.00 -3.46 0.07
C PRO A 7 -18.51 -3.63 -1.38
N ASP A 8 -19.44 -3.88 -2.32
CA ASP A 8 -19.13 -3.96 -3.76
C ASP A 8 -18.68 -2.61 -4.35
N SER A 9 -19.24 -1.50 -3.88
CA SER A 9 -18.84 -0.16 -4.32
C SER A 9 -17.46 0.23 -3.77
N ALA A 10 -17.16 -0.16 -2.53
CA ALA A 10 -15.83 0.02 -1.96
C ALA A 10 -14.77 -0.78 -2.74
N ARG A 11 -15.09 -2.03 -3.11
CA ARG A 11 -14.22 -2.86 -3.93
C ARG A 11 -14.00 -2.26 -5.33
N ALA A 12 -15.08 -1.87 -6.02
CA ALA A 12 -14.99 -1.28 -7.35
C ALA A 12 -14.17 0.03 -7.34
N HIS A 13 -14.31 0.83 -6.29
CA HIS A 13 -13.52 2.05 -6.13
C HIS A 13 -12.02 1.75 -5.95
N VAL A 14 -11.67 0.76 -5.12
CA VAL A 14 -10.27 0.32 -4.97
C VAL A 14 -9.71 -0.22 -6.28
N GLU A 15 -10.49 -0.99 -7.04
CA GLU A 15 -10.10 -1.50 -8.36
C GLU A 15 -9.86 -0.35 -9.35
N GLN A 16 -10.68 0.70 -9.31
CA GLN A 16 -10.46 1.90 -10.11
C GLN A 16 -9.16 2.62 -9.74
N LEU A 17 -8.89 2.82 -8.44
CA LEU A 17 -7.65 3.44 -7.96
C LEU A 17 -6.42 2.63 -8.41
N LEU A 18 -6.51 1.31 -8.33
CA LEU A 18 -5.45 0.40 -8.77
C LEU A 18 -5.15 0.54 -10.27
N GLY A 19 -6.18 0.71 -11.09
CA GLY A 19 -6.02 0.91 -12.54
C GLY A 19 -5.31 2.21 -12.94
N GLN A 20 -5.18 3.16 -12.02
CA GLN A 20 -4.51 4.43 -12.28
C GLN A 20 -3.01 4.38 -11.96
N LEU A 21 -2.53 3.38 -11.23
CA LEU A 21 -1.14 3.37 -10.74
C LEU A 21 -0.12 3.04 -11.85
N PRO A 22 1.09 3.63 -11.76
CA PRO A 22 2.22 3.18 -12.57
C PRO A 22 2.68 1.78 -12.14
N HIS A 23 3.23 1.01 -13.11
CA HIS A 23 3.72 -0.36 -12.92
C HIS A 23 2.70 -1.30 -12.26
N GLN A 24 1.46 -1.27 -12.76
CA GLN A 24 0.39 -2.16 -12.30
C GLN A 24 0.76 -3.65 -12.36
N ASP A 25 1.66 -4.04 -13.27
CA ASP A 25 2.14 -5.42 -13.41
C ASP A 25 2.91 -5.91 -12.17
N ALA A 26 3.49 -4.99 -11.39
CA ALA A 26 4.17 -5.31 -10.13
C ALA A 26 3.18 -5.61 -8.99
N ILE A 27 1.96 -5.08 -9.07
CA ILE A 27 0.87 -5.32 -8.10
C ILE A 27 0.00 -6.51 -8.55
N ARG A 28 -0.25 -6.59 -9.87
CA ARG A 28 -1.05 -7.60 -10.55
C ARG A 28 -0.28 -8.14 -11.76
N PRO A 29 0.59 -9.14 -11.57
CA PRO A 29 1.17 -9.85 -12.70
C PRO A 29 0.02 -10.39 -13.56
N ASP A 30 0.04 -10.10 -14.86
CA ASP A 30 -0.92 -10.61 -15.87
C ASP A 30 -2.40 -10.26 -15.60
N GLY A 31 -2.67 -9.15 -14.91
CA GLY A 31 -4.05 -8.73 -14.60
C GLY A 31 -4.76 -9.60 -13.55
N ALA A 32 -4.00 -10.45 -12.84
CA ALA A 32 -4.49 -11.30 -11.76
C ALA A 32 -4.87 -10.48 -10.50
N GLN A 33 -5.32 -11.17 -9.46
CA GLN A 33 -5.64 -10.54 -8.18
C GLN A 33 -4.41 -9.87 -7.55
N VAL A 34 -4.62 -8.78 -6.81
CA VAL A 34 -3.53 -8.03 -6.14
C VAL A 34 -2.72 -8.98 -5.28
N SER A 35 -1.41 -9.05 -5.54
CA SER A 35 -0.50 -9.93 -4.82
C SER A 35 0.33 -9.15 -3.79
N PHE A 36 0.40 -9.71 -2.57
CA PHE A 36 1.24 -9.22 -1.49
C PHE A 36 2.17 -10.35 -1.04
N GLY A 37 3.48 -10.18 -1.20
CA GLY A 37 4.49 -11.14 -0.76
C GLY A 37 4.67 -11.20 0.77
N THR A 38 4.25 -10.15 1.49
CA THR A 38 4.36 -10.07 2.95
C THR A 38 3.21 -9.29 3.59
N ALA A 39 2.98 -9.52 4.89
CA ALA A 39 1.89 -8.89 5.62
C ALA A 39 2.07 -7.38 5.86
N TRP A 40 3.27 -6.81 5.66
CA TRP A 40 3.45 -5.36 5.75
C TRP A 40 3.01 -4.66 4.45
N GLN A 41 3.16 -5.30 3.30
CA GLN A 41 2.80 -4.72 1.99
C GLN A 41 1.30 -4.44 1.90
N ILE A 42 0.46 -5.37 2.36
CA ILE A 42 -1.00 -5.17 2.44
C ILE A 42 -1.38 -4.04 3.40
N ARG A 43 -0.60 -3.80 4.45
CA ARG A 43 -0.86 -2.71 5.40
C ARG A 43 -0.51 -1.36 4.81
N VAL A 44 0.64 -1.24 4.14
CA VAL A 44 1.03 -0.01 3.43
C VAL A 44 -0.02 0.32 2.38
N PHE A 45 -0.48 -0.68 1.63
CA PHE A 45 -1.57 -0.51 0.68
C PHE A 45 -2.86 0.00 1.32
N ALA A 46 -3.34 -0.68 2.37
CA ALA A 46 -4.56 -0.31 3.06
C ALA A 46 -4.46 1.11 3.68
N LEU A 47 -3.30 1.47 4.22
CA LEU A 47 -3.05 2.80 4.78
C LEU A 47 -3.08 3.88 3.71
N ALA A 48 -2.45 3.64 2.55
CA ALA A 48 -2.46 4.58 1.45
C ALA A 48 -3.88 4.82 0.88
N VAL A 49 -4.67 3.75 0.74
CA VAL A 49 -6.06 3.86 0.30
C VAL A 49 -6.91 4.58 1.35
N ALA A 50 -6.77 4.24 2.63
CA ALA A 50 -7.52 4.87 3.71
C ALA A 50 -7.18 6.36 3.84
N ALA A 51 -5.90 6.73 3.77
CA ALA A 51 -5.49 8.13 3.85
C ALA A 51 -6.05 8.96 2.68
N HIS A 52 -6.07 8.39 1.47
CA HIS A 52 -6.73 9.02 0.32
C HIS A 52 -8.25 9.19 0.54
N GLN A 53 -8.94 8.14 0.97
CA GLN A 53 -10.38 8.18 1.22
C GLN A 53 -10.78 9.18 2.31
N ASN A 54 -9.90 9.42 3.28
CA ASN A 54 -10.08 10.44 4.32
C ASN A 54 -9.64 11.85 3.89
N GLY A 55 -9.24 12.03 2.63
CA GLY A 55 -8.93 13.34 2.07
C GLY A 55 -7.58 13.93 2.50
N HIS A 56 -6.68 13.12 3.07
CA HIS A 56 -5.33 13.60 3.43
C HIS A 56 -4.54 14.01 2.18
N TYR A 57 -4.76 13.33 1.06
CA TYR A 57 -4.22 13.68 -0.25
C TYR A 57 -5.12 13.13 -1.36
N THR A 58 -4.98 13.69 -2.55
CA THR A 58 -5.60 13.18 -3.78
C THR A 58 -4.82 11.98 -4.31
N TRP A 59 -5.50 11.08 -5.03
CA TRP A 59 -4.82 9.91 -5.62
C TRP A 59 -3.74 10.32 -6.62
N GLN A 60 -3.95 11.43 -7.33
CA GLN A 60 -2.96 11.99 -8.25
C GLN A 60 -1.66 12.43 -7.55
N GLU A 61 -1.76 13.04 -6.36
CA GLU A 61 -0.59 13.38 -5.56
C GLU A 61 0.19 12.14 -5.14
N PHE A 62 -0.51 11.04 -4.83
CA PHE A 62 0.12 9.75 -4.54
C PHE A 62 0.83 9.15 -5.75
N GLN A 63 0.20 9.16 -6.93
CA GLN A 63 0.83 8.71 -8.16
C GLN A 63 2.11 9.52 -8.46
N GLN A 64 2.06 10.84 -8.30
CA GLN A 64 3.23 11.71 -8.52
C GLN A 64 4.36 11.42 -7.54
N ALA A 65 4.04 11.25 -6.25
CA ALA A 65 5.03 10.89 -5.24
C ALA A 65 5.67 9.52 -5.53
N LEU A 66 4.88 8.54 -5.99
CA LEU A 66 5.37 7.22 -6.36
C LEU A 66 6.29 7.27 -7.58
N ILE A 67 5.93 8.04 -8.62
CA ILE A 67 6.79 8.24 -9.79
C ILE A 67 8.12 8.88 -9.38
N ALA A 68 8.08 9.87 -8.49
CA ALA A 68 9.29 10.51 -7.99
C ALA A 68 10.19 9.51 -7.23
N ALA A 69 9.64 8.74 -6.31
CA ALA A 69 10.38 7.73 -5.53
C ALA A 69 10.99 6.63 -6.43
N ILE A 70 10.27 6.21 -7.47
CA ILE A 70 10.78 5.28 -8.49
C ILE A 70 11.97 5.91 -9.23
N GLY A 71 11.82 7.14 -9.73
CA GLY A 71 12.87 7.83 -10.45
C GLY A 71 14.11 8.13 -9.59
N ASP A 72 13.93 8.42 -8.30
CA ASP A 72 15.04 8.61 -7.36
C ASP A 72 15.85 7.32 -7.18
N TRP A 73 15.17 6.18 -7.03
CA TRP A 73 15.84 4.88 -6.94
C TRP A 73 16.60 4.52 -8.22
N GLU A 74 15.96 4.71 -9.38
CA GLU A 74 16.59 4.42 -10.68
C GLU A 74 17.86 5.25 -10.89
N ARG A 75 17.85 6.52 -10.44
CA ARG A 75 19.03 7.40 -10.48
C ARG A 75 20.11 6.99 -9.47
N ALA A 76 19.73 6.49 -8.29
CA ALA A 76 20.68 6.10 -7.26
C ALA A 76 21.54 4.89 -7.67
N GLY A 77 21.03 4.02 -8.55
CA GLY A 77 21.82 2.96 -9.17
C GLY A 77 22.43 1.99 -8.15
N THR A 78 21.70 1.63 -7.10
CA THR A 78 22.21 0.94 -5.91
C THR A 78 22.67 -0.50 -6.15
N GLY A 79 22.34 -1.09 -7.32
CA GLY A 79 22.62 -2.50 -7.61
C GLY A 79 21.79 -3.49 -6.78
N GLU A 80 20.89 -2.98 -5.94
CA GLU A 80 19.98 -3.79 -5.14
C GLU A 80 18.80 -4.30 -5.99
N PRO A 81 18.17 -5.43 -5.61
CA PRO A 81 16.96 -5.89 -6.27
C PRO A 81 15.83 -4.86 -6.13
N TRP A 82 15.08 -4.64 -7.21
CA TRP A 82 13.93 -3.73 -7.21
C TRP A 82 12.84 -4.18 -6.22
N ARG A 83 12.37 -3.26 -5.36
CA ARG A 83 11.31 -3.51 -4.36
C ARG A 83 10.18 -2.50 -4.50
N TYR A 84 9.14 -2.89 -5.24
CA TYR A 84 8.02 -2.01 -5.58
C TYR A 84 7.30 -1.43 -4.34
N TYR A 85 6.99 -2.27 -3.35
CA TYR A 85 6.29 -1.81 -2.15
C TYR A 85 7.14 -0.92 -1.23
N ASP A 86 8.46 -0.91 -1.39
CA ASP A 86 9.33 0.02 -0.68
C ASP A 86 9.18 1.43 -1.27
N ARG A 87 9.08 1.55 -2.61
CA ARG A 87 8.80 2.83 -3.27
C ARG A 87 7.42 3.38 -2.90
N TRP A 88 6.43 2.49 -2.73
CA TRP A 88 5.12 2.83 -2.19
C TRP A 88 5.18 3.42 -0.79
N LEU A 89 5.97 2.81 0.08
CA LEU A 89 6.15 3.30 1.45
C LEU A 89 6.80 4.68 1.45
N GLU A 90 7.87 4.88 0.68
CA GLU A 90 8.56 6.18 0.55
C GLU A 90 7.63 7.28 0.03
N ALA A 91 6.80 6.97 -0.97
CA ALA A 91 5.81 7.90 -1.51
C ALA A 91 4.75 8.27 -0.46
N LEU A 92 4.26 7.28 0.29
CA LEU A 92 3.27 7.48 1.35
C LEU A 92 3.84 8.33 2.49
N GLU A 93 5.05 8.03 2.95
CA GLU A 93 5.74 8.80 3.99
C GLU A 93 5.92 10.27 3.55
N THR A 94 6.36 10.48 2.31
CA THR A 94 6.51 11.82 1.73
C THR A 94 5.21 12.61 1.76
N LEU A 95 4.08 12.00 1.41
CA LEU A 95 2.78 12.67 1.42
C LEU A 95 2.25 12.93 2.83
N LEU A 96 2.39 11.96 3.73
CA LEU A 96 1.90 12.12 5.10
C LEU A 96 2.70 13.17 5.88
N LEU A 97 4.01 13.31 5.59
CA LEU A 97 4.84 14.40 6.09
C LEU A 97 4.41 15.76 5.50
N ARG A 98 4.19 15.83 4.18
CA ARG A 98 3.76 17.08 3.50
C ARG A 98 2.40 17.59 3.98
N THR A 99 1.49 16.69 4.33
CA THR A 99 0.13 17.03 4.78
C THR A 99 0.06 17.33 6.28
N GLY A 100 1.17 17.17 7.02
CA GLY A 100 1.23 17.34 8.47
C GLY A 100 0.50 16.25 9.26
N THR A 101 0.04 15.20 8.58
CA THR A 101 -0.68 14.06 9.19
C THR A 101 0.26 13.20 10.05
N LEU A 102 1.52 13.12 9.65
CA LEU A 102 2.60 12.51 10.41
C LEU A 102 3.75 13.50 10.52
N THR A 103 4.42 13.50 11.68
CA THR A 103 5.72 14.13 11.85
C THR A 103 6.81 13.05 11.91
N PRO A 104 8.06 13.34 11.51
CA PRO A 104 9.16 12.38 11.60
C PRO A 104 9.32 11.82 13.03
N ALA A 105 9.18 12.69 14.03
CA ALA A 105 9.25 12.31 15.44
C ALA A 105 8.18 11.28 15.86
N GLN A 106 6.95 11.38 15.34
CA GLN A 106 5.89 10.40 15.61
C GLN A 106 6.17 9.04 14.97
N VAL A 107 6.80 9.03 13.79
CA VAL A 107 7.22 7.79 13.12
C VAL A 107 8.35 7.12 13.90
N ASP A 108 9.34 7.90 14.35
CA ASP A 108 10.46 7.40 15.15
C ASP A 108 10.00 6.84 16.50
N GLU A 109 9.12 7.56 17.19
CA GLU A 109 8.53 7.12 18.46
C GLU A 109 7.76 5.80 18.30
N ARG A 110 6.93 5.70 17.24
CA ARG A 110 6.16 4.49 16.99
C ARG A 110 7.06 3.32 16.58
N THR A 111 8.09 3.58 15.79
CA THR A 111 9.08 2.57 15.38
C THR A 111 9.83 2.04 16.59
N GLY A 112 10.27 2.91 17.51
CA GLY A 112 10.89 2.51 18.78
C GLY A 112 9.98 1.61 19.62
N THR A 113 8.69 1.94 19.70
CA THR A 113 7.69 1.11 20.40
C THR A 113 7.52 -0.27 19.75
N VAL A 114 7.48 -0.33 18.42
CA VAL A 114 7.32 -1.60 17.68
C VAL A 114 8.57 -2.48 17.84
N LEU A 115 9.77 -1.90 17.76
CA LEU A 115 11.03 -2.64 17.91
C LEU A 115 11.26 -3.17 19.33
N THR A 116 10.73 -2.47 20.34
CA THR A 116 10.79 -2.87 21.75
C THR A 116 9.67 -3.83 22.17
N THR A 117 8.63 -3.99 21.35
CA THR A 117 7.56 -4.97 21.58
C THR A 117 8.04 -6.38 21.19
N PRO A 118 8.00 -7.39 22.09
CA PRO A 118 8.43 -8.76 21.77
C PRO A 118 7.68 -9.33 20.56
N ARG A 119 8.41 -9.94 19.61
CA ARG A 119 7.84 -10.49 18.35
C ARG A 119 6.66 -11.45 18.54
N ASP A 120 6.54 -12.08 19.71
CA ASP A 120 5.48 -13.05 20.03
C ASP A 120 4.18 -12.42 20.55
N MET A 121 4.16 -11.15 20.95
CA MET A 121 2.91 -10.47 21.38
C MET A 121 2.15 -9.89 20.18
N SER A 122 2.87 -9.52 19.13
CA SER A 122 2.35 -9.00 17.88
C SER A 122 2.44 -10.08 16.80
N HIS A 123 1.77 -11.23 16.99
CA HIS A 123 1.69 -12.28 15.96
C HIS A 123 0.93 -11.77 14.72
N GLN A 124 1.60 -10.95 13.93
CA GLN A 124 1.27 -10.72 12.53
C GLN A 124 1.72 -11.95 11.75
N ARG A 125 1.01 -13.05 11.98
CA ARG A 125 1.22 -14.28 11.24
C ARG A 125 0.65 -14.04 9.85
N ALA A 126 1.52 -13.77 8.89
CA ALA A 126 1.13 -13.80 7.48
C ALA A 126 0.59 -15.21 7.20
N ARG A 127 -0.74 -15.37 7.15
CA ARG A 127 -1.35 -16.61 6.67
C ARG A 127 -1.05 -16.68 5.18
N ARG A 128 -0.10 -17.53 4.81
CA ARG A 128 0.31 -17.83 3.42
C ARG A 128 -0.39 -19.09 2.88
N GLU A 129 -1.47 -19.52 3.52
CA GLU A 129 -2.31 -20.57 2.94
C GLU A 129 -3.02 -19.94 1.74
N PRO A 130 -2.88 -20.51 0.52
CA PRO A 130 -3.64 -20.03 -0.62
C PRO A 130 -5.12 -20.19 -0.29
N VAL A 131 -5.89 -19.10 -0.42
CA VAL A 131 -7.35 -19.20 -0.45
C VAL A 131 -7.70 -19.93 -1.75
N THR A 132 -7.93 -21.24 -1.67
CA THR A 132 -8.55 -21.98 -2.75
C THR A 132 -9.97 -21.44 -2.90
N VAL A 133 -10.18 -20.56 -3.88
CA VAL A 133 -11.52 -20.27 -4.39
C VAL A 133 -11.97 -21.51 -5.12
N ASP A 134 -12.92 -22.24 -4.53
CA ASP A 134 -13.48 -23.46 -5.12
C ASP A 134 -14.24 -23.09 -6.42
N PRO A 135 -13.76 -23.51 -7.61
CA PRO A 135 -14.47 -23.23 -8.86
C PRO A 135 -15.48 -24.35 -9.09
N ALA A 136 -16.60 -24.36 -8.37
CA ALA A 136 -17.72 -25.24 -8.69
C ALA A 136 -19.04 -24.75 -8.10
N ARG A 137 -19.83 -24.00 -8.89
CA ARG A 137 -21.02 -24.59 -9.51
C ARG A 137 -21.67 -23.66 -10.52
N ASN A 138 -21.86 -24.27 -11.69
CA ASN A 138 -22.68 -23.94 -12.85
C ASN A 138 -24.07 -23.40 -12.49
#